data_AF-A0A5D3D265-F1
#
_entry.id   AF-A0A5D3D265-F1
#
_cell.length_a   1.000
_cell.length_b   1.000
_cell.length_c   1.000
_cell.angle_alpha   90.00
_cell.angle_beta   90.00
_cell.angle_gamma   90.00
#
_symmetry.space_group_name_H-M   'P 1'
#
loop_
_entity.id
_entity.type
_entity.pdbx_description
1 polymer ?
#
loop_
_entity_poly.entity_id
_entity_poly.type
_entity_poly.pdbx_seq_one_letter_code
_entity_poly.pdbx_strand_id
1 'polypeptide(L)'
;MNLDLVLGWGVVLFAFLPLNLVVKIFRFSLMGANLSDTSGRMSGLEAMPENCVALVLMHMDPPEICKLAGVNRLFRDAASADFIWESKLPSNYLFLMDKVFEFDEKERAMVNLRKKDVYARLCRRNPLNGVSKEFWLDKKTGGLSMAISWKALTITGIDDRRYWNHIFTEESRFQTIAYLYQTWWLEVNGELKFQFPEGRYSVFFRLHLGKPSKRLGRRVCNTEQVHGWDIKPVRFQLKTSDNQHIESKCFLGSPGNWVNYYVGDFTIGSSGSNSLMKLKFSLTQIDCTHTKGGLCLDSVLIQPSPLANEAK
;
A
#
# COMPACT_ATOMS: atom_id res chain seq x y z
N MET A 1 1.95 -29.57 41.94
CA MET A 1 3.03 -28.67 41.47
C MET A 1 2.89 -28.54 39.96
N ASN A 2 2.84 -27.29 39.50
CA ASN A 2 2.27 -26.80 38.24
C ASN A 2 2.86 -27.36 36.94
N LEU A 3 2.00 -27.93 36.09
CA LEU A 3 2.27 -28.10 34.65
C LEU A 3 2.17 -26.76 33.88
N ASP A 4 1.56 -25.73 34.46
CA ASP A 4 1.40 -24.40 33.85
C ASP A 4 2.69 -23.58 33.78
N LEU A 5 3.76 -24.00 34.47
CA LEU A 5 5.06 -23.32 34.44
C LEU A 5 5.99 -23.82 33.33
N VAL A 6 5.72 -24.96 32.69
CA VAL A 6 6.59 -25.48 31.61
C VAL A 6 6.16 -24.95 30.23
N LEU A 7 4.87 -24.70 30.03
CA LEU A 7 4.35 -24.11 28.79
C LEU A 7 4.62 -22.59 28.69
N GLY A 8 4.77 -21.89 29.82
CA GLY A 8 5.06 -20.45 29.85
C GLY A 8 6.47 -20.07 29.39
N TRP A 9 7.46 -20.95 29.53
CA TRP A 9 8.85 -20.67 29.14
C TRP A 9 9.23 -21.18 27.75
N GLY A 10 8.51 -22.18 27.22
CA GLY A 10 8.74 -22.71 25.87
C GLY A 10 8.49 -21.69 24.77
N VAL A 11 7.44 -20.85 24.90
CA VAL A 11 7.09 -19.81 23.93
C VAL A 11 8.11 -18.65 23.94
N VAL A 12 8.70 -18.36 25.10
CA VAL A 12 9.71 -17.30 25.24
C VAL A 12 11.05 -17.70 24.64
N LEU A 13 11.40 -18.98 24.65
CA LEU A 13 12.68 -19.45 24.10
C LEU A 13 12.74 -19.34 22.56
N PHE A 14 11.62 -19.50 21.86
CA PHE A 14 11.60 -19.46 20.38
C PHE A 14 11.54 -18.06 19.78
N ALA A 15 11.16 -17.04 20.56
CA ALA A 15 11.09 -15.65 20.10
C ALA A 15 12.47 -15.00 19.88
N PHE A 16 13.56 -15.61 20.38
CA PHE A 16 14.92 -15.07 20.29
C PHE A 16 15.90 -15.95 19.51
N LEU A 17 15.45 -17.04 18.88
CA LEU A 17 16.32 -17.93 18.14
C LEU A 17 16.47 -17.45 16.67
N PRO A 18 17.71 -17.37 16.14
CA PRO A 18 17.94 -17.08 14.73
C PRO A 18 17.20 -18.08 13.84
N LEU A 19 16.67 -17.63 12.69
CA LEU A 19 15.87 -18.44 11.75
C LEU A 19 16.54 -19.79 11.39
N ASN A 20 17.87 -19.78 11.24
CA ASN A 20 18.68 -20.97 10.95
C ASN A 20 18.68 -22.00 12.09
N LEU A 21 18.50 -21.55 13.33
CA LEU A 21 18.47 -22.40 14.52
C LEU A 21 17.10 -23.02 14.71
N VAL A 22 16.01 -22.28 14.42
CA VAL A 22 14.66 -22.83 14.36
C VAL A 22 14.59 -23.91 13.28
N VAL A 23 15.07 -23.61 12.06
CA VAL A 23 15.12 -24.59 10.95
C VAL A 23 16.00 -25.81 11.30
N LYS A 24 17.11 -25.63 12.02
CA LYS A 24 17.96 -26.74 12.49
C LYS A 24 17.29 -27.58 13.58
N ILE A 25 16.59 -26.96 14.54
CA ILE A 25 15.81 -27.66 15.57
C ILE A 25 14.70 -28.48 14.91
N PHE A 26 14.04 -27.94 13.88
CA PHE A 26 13.07 -28.69 13.07
C PHE A 26 13.70 -29.85 12.30
N ARG A 27 14.91 -29.69 11.73
CA ARG A 27 15.64 -30.79 11.08
C ARG A 27 16.05 -31.89 12.07
N PHE A 28 16.36 -31.52 13.30
CA PHE A 28 16.73 -32.45 14.37
C PHE A 28 15.50 -33.20 14.91
N SER A 29 14.36 -32.53 15.04
CA SER A 29 13.09 -33.14 15.44
C SER A 29 12.53 -34.10 14.37
N LEU A 30 12.66 -33.77 13.07
CA LEU A 30 12.32 -34.66 11.96
C LEU A 30 13.15 -35.95 11.93
N MET A 31 14.40 -35.91 12.43
CA MET A 31 15.30 -37.07 12.49
C MET A 31 15.09 -37.92 13.75
N GLY A 32 14.42 -37.39 14.78
CA GLY A 32 14.18 -38.06 16.06
C GLY A 32 12.84 -38.81 16.18
N ALA A 33 11.93 -38.66 15.22
CA ALA A 33 10.63 -39.34 15.23
C ALA A 33 10.70 -40.77 14.65
N ASN A 34 11.55 -41.61 15.25
CA ASN A 34 11.43 -43.08 15.17
C ASN A 34 10.96 -43.58 16.53
N LEU A 35 9.68 -43.36 16.84
CA LEU A 35 9.00 -44.07 17.93
C LEU A 35 7.86 -44.86 17.32
N SER A 36 8.11 -46.16 17.28
CA SER A 36 7.16 -47.22 16.99
C SER A 36 5.95 -47.14 17.92
N ASP A 37 4.75 -46.93 17.37
CA ASP A 37 3.64 -47.84 17.63
C ASP A 37 2.53 -47.71 16.58
N THR A 38 1.87 -48.82 16.31
CA THR A 38 0.98 -49.08 15.18
C THR A 38 -0.44 -48.53 15.39
N SER A 39 -0.88 -47.54 14.59
CA SER A 39 -2.22 -47.50 13.97
C SER A 39 -2.31 -46.38 12.92
N GLY A 40 -2.73 -46.71 11.69
CA GLY A 40 -3.03 -45.75 10.61
C GLY A 40 -1.84 -44.95 10.09
N ARG A 41 -1.34 -45.26 8.88
CA ARG A 41 -0.31 -44.45 8.21
C ARG A 41 -0.85 -43.06 7.88
N MET A 42 -0.79 -42.13 8.84
CA MET A 42 -0.87 -40.70 8.57
C MET A 42 0.40 -40.34 7.79
N SER A 43 0.22 -39.74 6.62
CA SER A 43 1.34 -39.26 5.82
C SER A 43 2.12 -38.20 6.62
N GLY A 44 3.43 -38.06 6.42
CA GLY A 44 4.30 -37.24 7.29
C GLY A 44 3.88 -35.77 7.47
N LEU A 45 3.05 -35.23 6.57
CA LEU A 45 2.44 -33.90 6.70
C LEU A 45 1.23 -33.88 7.64
N GLU A 46 0.45 -34.96 7.70
CA GLU A 46 -0.75 -35.07 8.55
C GLU A 46 -0.40 -35.35 10.02
N ALA A 47 0.80 -35.86 10.29
CA ALA A 47 1.32 -36.09 11.65
C ALA A 47 1.87 -34.82 12.32
N MET A 48 1.96 -33.69 11.59
CA MET A 48 2.54 -32.46 12.15
C MET A 48 1.50 -31.67 12.96
N PRO A 49 1.83 -31.24 14.19
CA PRO A 49 0.95 -30.38 14.98
C PRO A 49 0.62 -29.06 14.28
N GLU A 50 -0.63 -28.59 14.38
CA GLU A 50 -1.12 -27.36 13.75
C GLU A 50 -0.29 -26.13 14.14
N ASN A 51 0.10 -26.03 15.42
CA ASN A 51 0.93 -24.95 15.92
C ASN A 51 2.32 -24.89 15.25
N CYS A 52 2.91 -26.04 14.93
CA CYS A 52 4.18 -26.09 14.20
C CYS A 52 4.03 -25.56 12.78
N VAL A 53 2.95 -25.94 12.08
CA VAL A 53 2.63 -25.42 10.75
C VAL A 53 2.39 -23.91 10.80
N ALA A 54 1.64 -23.45 11.80
CA ALA A 54 1.29 -22.04 11.96
C ALA A 54 2.53 -21.14 12.18
N LEU A 55 3.53 -21.62 12.94
CA LEU A 55 4.81 -20.92 13.11
C LEU A 55 5.58 -20.79 11.79
N VAL A 56 5.57 -21.82 10.94
CA VAL A 56 6.19 -21.76 9.61
C VAL A 56 5.44 -20.77 8.71
N LEU A 57 4.10 -20.83 8.71
CA LEU A 57 3.25 -19.94 7.93
C LEU A 57 3.42 -18.46 8.33
N MET A 58 3.68 -18.16 9.60
CA MET A 58 3.93 -16.80 10.08
C MET A 58 5.10 -16.11 9.34
N HIS A 59 6.08 -16.87 8.84
CA HIS A 59 7.22 -16.32 8.11
C HIS A 59 7.02 -16.21 6.59
N MET A 60 5.84 -16.59 6.08
CA MET A 60 5.52 -16.52 4.66
C MET A 60 4.73 -15.26 4.32
N ASP A 61 4.69 -14.92 3.03
CA ASP A 61 3.84 -13.81 2.57
C ASP A 61 2.36 -14.24 2.57
N PRO A 62 1.41 -13.33 2.86
CA PRO A 62 -0.02 -13.64 2.91
C PRO A 62 -0.58 -14.40 1.69
N PRO A 63 -0.17 -14.12 0.43
CA PRO A 63 -0.61 -14.91 -0.71
C PRO A 63 -0.10 -16.35 -0.70
N GLU A 64 1.08 -16.60 -0.14
CA GLU A 64 1.64 -17.96 -0.01
C GLU A 64 0.91 -18.74 1.09
N ILE A 65 0.62 -18.09 2.22
CA ILE A 65 -0.22 -18.65 3.28
C ILE A 65 -1.58 -19.09 2.71
N CYS A 66 -2.22 -18.20 1.93
CA CYS A 66 -3.50 -18.51 1.27
C CYS A 66 -3.41 -19.66 0.27
N LYS A 67 -2.31 -19.77 -0.48
CA LYS A 67 -2.08 -20.89 -1.40
C LYS A 67 -1.96 -22.20 -0.63
N LEU A 68 -1.12 -22.25 0.40
CA LEU A 68 -0.91 -23.45 1.21
C LEU A 68 -2.18 -23.90 1.95
N ALA A 69 -2.97 -22.96 2.45
CA ALA A 69 -4.29 -23.23 3.03
C ALA A 69 -5.27 -23.93 2.05
N GLY A 70 -5.03 -23.80 0.74
CA GLY A 70 -5.80 -24.48 -0.30
C GLY A 70 -5.38 -25.95 -0.53
N VAL A 71 -4.18 -26.35 -0.10
CA VAL A 71 -3.59 -27.65 -0.46
C VAL A 71 -3.95 -28.76 0.53
N ASN A 72 -4.10 -28.43 1.82
CA ASN A 72 -4.34 -29.42 2.87
C ASN A 72 -5.17 -28.81 4.02
N ARG A 73 -6.04 -29.62 4.64
CA ARG A 73 -6.87 -29.23 5.80
C ARG A 73 -6.03 -28.73 6.97
N LEU A 74 -4.93 -29.40 7.32
CA LEU A 74 -4.02 -28.98 8.38
C LEU A 74 -3.46 -27.58 8.11
N PHE A 75 -3.06 -27.29 6.87
CA PHE A 75 -2.58 -25.96 6.48
C PHE A 75 -3.71 -24.92 6.50
N ARG A 76 -4.94 -25.30 6.18
CA ARG A 76 -6.10 -24.41 6.25
C ARG A 76 -6.41 -24.00 7.67
N ASP A 77 -6.39 -24.97 8.58
CA ASP A 77 -6.68 -24.77 10.00
C ASP A 77 -5.55 -23.90 10.60
N ALA A 78 -4.29 -24.28 10.40
CA ALA A 78 -3.13 -23.50 10.83
C ALA A 78 -3.10 -22.07 10.27
N ALA A 79 -3.41 -21.89 8.98
CA ALA A 79 -3.47 -20.57 8.34
C ALA A 79 -4.61 -19.67 8.86
N SER A 80 -5.53 -20.21 9.67
CA SER A 80 -6.62 -19.44 10.27
C SER A 80 -6.27 -18.87 11.64
N ALA A 81 -5.09 -19.19 12.19
CA ALA A 81 -4.64 -18.68 13.48
C ALA A 81 -4.42 -17.16 13.47
N ASP A 82 -5.00 -16.46 14.45
CA ASP A 82 -5.02 -14.99 14.47
C ASP A 82 -3.63 -14.37 14.62
N PHE A 83 -2.73 -15.00 15.38
CA PHE A 83 -1.37 -14.49 15.60
C PHE A 83 -0.57 -14.36 14.29
N ILE A 84 -0.83 -15.22 13.29
CA ILE A 84 -0.22 -15.12 11.97
C ILE A 84 -0.61 -13.78 11.34
N TRP A 85 -1.90 -13.49 11.29
CA TRP A 85 -2.41 -12.30 10.61
C TRP A 85 -2.18 -11.03 11.41
N GLU A 86 -2.14 -11.11 12.73
CA GLU A 86 -1.72 -10.02 13.59
C GLU A 86 -0.29 -9.57 13.28
N SER A 87 0.64 -10.51 13.03
CA SER A 87 2.01 -10.17 12.59
C SER A 87 2.09 -9.49 11.20
N LYS A 88 1.05 -9.63 10.37
CA LYS A 88 0.98 -9.05 9.02
C LYS A 88 0.21 -7.73 8.98
N LEU A 89 -0.56 -7.41 10.02
CA LEU A 89 -1.33 -6.19 10.10
C LEU A 89 -0.42 -5.02 10.53
N PRO A 90 -0.61 -3.82 9.96
CA PRO A 90 0.13 -2.65 10.41
C PRO A 90 -0.29 -2.25 11.83
N SER A 91 0.61 -1.62 12.59
CA SER A 91 0.34 -1.22 13.99
C SER A 91 -0.90 -0.33 14.15
N ASN A 92 -1.24 0.46 13.13
CA ASN A 92 -2.41 1.33 13.11
C ASN A 92 -3.69 0.66 12.55
N TYR A 93 -3.75 -0.67 12.41
CA TYR A 93 -4.89 -1.33 11.76
C TYR A 93 -6.24 -1.01 12.43
N LEU A 94 -6.28 -0.76 13.75
CA LEU A 94 -7.49 -0.34 14.45
C LEU A 94 -8.00 1.03 13.95
N PHE A 95 -7.10 1.97 13.69
CA PHE A 95 -7.45 3.25 13.06
C PHE A 95 -7.93 3.03 11.62
N LEU A 96 -7.30 2.13 10.87
CA LEU A 96 -7.75 1.82 9.50
C LEU A 96 -9.16 1.22 9.52
N MET A 97 -9.44 0.29 10.44
CA MET A 97 -10.75 -0.33 10.62
C MET A 97 -11.84 0.72 10.93
N ASP A 98 -11.53 1.70 11.78
CA ASP A 98 -12.42 2.84 12.07
C ASP A 98 -12.76 3.66 10.82
N LYS A 99 -11.88 3.70 9.82
CA LYS A 99 -12.14 4.38 8.54
C LYS A 99 -12.86 3.50 7.51
N VAL A 100 -12.84 2.18 7.66
CA VAL A 100 -13.50 1.25 6.73
C VAL A 100 -14.96 0.99 7.11
N PHE A 101 -15.24 0.83 8.39
CA PHE A 101 -16.55 0.42 8.88
C PHE A 101 -17.34 1.60 9.43
N GLU A 102 -18.61 1.69 9.04
CA GLU A 102 -19.57 2.57 9.70
C GLU A 102 -19.86 2.07 11.12
N PHE A 103 -20.37 2.95 11.98
CA PHE A 103 -20.49 2.71 13.42
C PHE A 103 -21.24 1.40 13.75
N ASP A 104 -22.31 1.09 13.03
CA ASP A 104 -23.15 -0.12 13.24
C ASP A 104 -22.55 -1.42 12.70
N GLU A 105 -21.63 -1.33 11.73
CA GLU A 105 -20.87 -2.49 11.25
C GLU A 105 -19.62 -2.73 12.11
N LYS A 106 -19.09 -1.67 12.72
CA LYS A 106 -17.88 -1.70 13.54
C LYS A 106 -18.02 -2.60 14.77
N GLU A 107 -19.10 -2.51 15.54
CA GLU A 107 -19.31 -3.37 16.71
C GLU A 107 -19.38 -4.85 16.34
N ARG A 108 -20.10 -5.18 15.26
CA ARG A 108 -20.17 -6.56 14.74
C ARG A 108 -18.84 -7.04 14.19
N ALA A 109 -18.10 -6.15 13.52
CA ALA A 109 -16.78 -6.44 12.97
C ALA A 109 -15.73 -6.68 14.05
N MET A 110 -15.76 -5.90 15.13
CA MET A 110 -14.75 -5.93 16.19
C MET A 110 -14.89 -7.17 17.09
N VAL A 111 -16.10 -7.72 17.22
CA VAL A 111 -16.39 -8.90 18.03
C VAL A 111 -16.23 -10.21 17.25
N ASN A 112 -16.48 -10.22 15.93
CA ASN A 112 -16.61 -11.47 15.17
C ASN A 112 -15.59 -11.68 14.04
N LEU A 113 -14.84 -10.66 13.61
CA LEU A 113 -13.90 -10.84 12.51
C LEU A 113 -12.57 -11.42 12.99
N ARG A 114 -12.17 -12.53 12.36
CA ARG A 114 -10.81 -13.05 12.48
C ARG A 114 -9.82 -12.03 11.92
N LYS A 115 -8.59 -12.02 12.41
CA LYS A 115 -7.53 -11.09 11.93
C LYS A 115 -7.26 -11.28 10.44
N LYS A 116 -7.43 -12.50 9.93
CA LYS A 116 -7.40 -12.83 8.50
C LYS A 116 -8.41 -12.02 7.68
N ASP A 117 -9.65 -11.93 8.15
CA ASP A 117 -10.73 -11.24 7.45
C ASP A 117 -10.52 -9.73 7.48
N VAL A 118 -9.99 -9.21 8.60
CA VAL A 118 -9.54 -7.81 8.71
C VAL A 118 -8.46 -7.51 7.67
N TYR A 119 -7.42 -8.34 7.58
CA TYR A 119 -6.35 -8.17 6.59
C TYR A 119 -6.91 -8.20 5.16
N ALA A 120 -7.78 -9.17 4.86
CA ALA A 120 -8.41 -9.30 3.55
C ALA A 120 -9.29 -8.09 3.20
N ARG A 121 -10.01 -7.52 4.17
CA ARG A 121 -10.82 -6.30 3.99
C ARG A 121 -9.95 -5.08 3.73
N LEU A 122 -8.87 -4.91 4.49
CA LEU A 122 -7.94 -3.79 4.35
C LEU A 122 -7.12 -3.87 3.04
N CYS A 123 -6.94 -5.05 2.46
CA CYS A 123 -6.36 -5.23 1.12
C CYS A 123 -7.28 -4.78 -0.03
N ARG A 124 -8.59 -4.59 0.22
CA ARG A 124 -9.52 -4.04 -0.78
C ARG A 124 -9.39 -2.52 -0.83
N ARG A 125 -9.97 -1.91 -1.86
CA ARG A 125 -10.06 -0.44 -1.95
C ARG A 125 -11.00 0.08 -0.86
N ASN A 126 -10.51 1.00 -0.04
CA ASN A 126 -11.29 1.62 1.03
C ASN A 126 -11.36 3.14 0.80
N PRO A 127 -12.53 3.69 0.43
CA PRO A 127 -12.67 5.13 0.21
C PRO A 127 -12.58 5.91 1.52
N LEU A 128 -12.10 7.15 1.43
CA LEU A 128 -12.03 8.13 2.51
C LEU A 128 -12.82 9.38 2.08
N ASN A 129 -13.67 9.91 2.97
CA ASN A 129 -14.33 11.22 2.83
C ASN A 129 -14.86 11.51 1.42
N GLY A 130 -15.91 10.80 0.98
CA GLY A 130 -16.57 11.08 -0.29
C GLY A 130 -15.82 10.57 -1.53
N VAL A 131 -15.20 9.39 -1.43
CA VAL A 131 -14.63 8.58 -2.55
C VAL A 131 -13.44 9.19 -3.31
N SER A 132 -13.09 10.46 -3.06
CA SER A 132 -12.00 11.18 -3.74
C SER A 132 -10.60 10.76 -3.28
N LYS A 133 -10.51 10.05 -2.17
CA LYS A 133 -9.30 9.48 -1.60
C LYS A 133 -9.58 8.02 -1.26
N GLU A 134 -8.59 7.17 -1.35
CA GLU A 134 -8.73 5.76 -0.97
C GLU A 134 -7.42 5.19 -0.45
N PHE A 135 -7.50 4.15 0.38
CA PHE A 135 -6.35 3.42 0.89
C PHE A 135 -6.56 1.91 0.79
N TRP A 136 -5.47 1.17 0.81
CA TRP A 136 -5.44 -0.28 0.83
C TRP A 136 -4.09 -0.76 1.37
N LEU A 137 -4.03 -2.00 1.83
CA LEU A 137 -2.75 -2.67 2.12
C LEU A 137 -2.26 -3.40 0.87
N ASP A 138 -0.96 -3.35 0.63
CA ASP A 138 -0.33 -4.25 -0.34
C ASP A 138 -0.48 -5.70 0.14
N LYS A 139 -0.96 -6.57 -0.75
CA LYS A 139 -1.35 -7.95 -0.40
C LYS A 139 -0.19 -8.83 0.04
N LYS A 140 1.05 -8.47 -0.34
CA LYS A 140 2.25 -9.24 0.01
C LYS A 140 2.90 -8.69 1.26
N THR A 141 3.13 -7.40 1.29
CA THR A 141 3.92 -6.73 2.34
C THR A 141 3.07 -6.27 3.52
N GLY A 142 1.75 -6.11 3.35
CA GLY A 142 0.90 -5.46 4.35
C GLY A 142 1.12 -3.95 4.46
N GLY A 143 1.96 -3.36 3.60
CA GLY A 143 2.27 -1.94 3.64
C GLY A 143 1.10 -1.07 3.19
N LEU A 144 0.86 0.02 3.92
CA LEU A 144 -0.23 0.96 3.64
C LEU A 144 0.06 1.78 2.37
N SER A 145 -0.84 1.70 1.39
CA SER A 145 -0.83 2.53 0.19
C SER A 145 -2.08 3.39 0.11
N MET A 146 -1.96 4.56 -0.51
CA MET A 146 -3.05 5.52 -0.69
C MET A 146 -3.04 6.12 -2.09
N ALA A 147 -4.23 6.53 -2.54
CA ALA A 147 -4.42 7.30 -3.77
C ALA A 147 -5.35 8.49 -3.49
N ILE A 148 -5.04 9.64 -4.09
CA ILE A 148 -5.77 10.90 -3.95
C ILE A 148 -6.12 11.38 -5.35
N SER A 149 -7.40 11.38 -5.71
CA SER A 149 -7.90 11.85 -7.00
C SER A 149 -7.54 13.31 -7.24
N TRP A 150 -7.37 13.72 -8.50
CA TRP A 150 -7.28 15.13 -8.88
C TRP A 150 -8.45 15.96 -8.32
N LYS A 151 -9.64 15.37 -8.14
CA LYS A 151 -10.81 16.04 -7.52
C LYS A 151 -10.60 16.45 -6.07
N ALA A 152 -9.66 15.81 -5.38
CA ALA A 152 -9.28 16.14 -4.02
C ALA A 152 -8.09 17.12 -3.94
N LEU A 153 -7.59 17.60 -5.08
CA LEU A 153 -6.48 18.55 -5.18
C LEU A 153 -7.01 19.96 -5.46
N THR A 154 -6.26 20.95 -4.99
CA THR A 154 -6.48 22.36 -5.34
C THR A 154 -5.63 22.67 -6.57
N ILE A 155 -6.29 22.87 -7.70
CA ILE A 155 -5.64 23.11 -9.00
C ILE A 155 -6.03 24.52 -9.47
N THR A 156 -5.04 25.35 -9.79
CA THR A 156 -5.29 26.72 -10.25
C THR A 156 -6.05 26.72 -11.59
N GLY A 157 -7.22 27.37 -11.59
CA GLY A 157 -8.07 27.52 -12.77
C GLY A 157 -8.87 26.28 -13.18
N ILE A 158 -8.97 25.25 -12.33
CA ILE A 158 -9.61 23.96 -12.67
C ILE A 158 -11.05 24.07 -13.18
N ASP A 159 -11.81 25.06 -12.71
CA ASP A 159 -13.19 25.28 -13.12
C ASP A 159 -13.32 26.01 -14.48
N ASP A 160 -12.21 26.57 -15.00
CA ASP A 160 -12.18 27.24 -16.29
C ASP A 160 -11.94 26.24 -17.42
N ARG A 161 -13.03 25.96 -18.15
CA ARG A 161 -13.05 25.02 -19.29
C ARG A 161 -12.15 25.42 -20.46
N ARG A 162 -11.64 26.65 -20.50
CA ARG A 162 -10.65 27.09 -21.49
C ARG A 162 -9.28 26.49 -21.23
N TYR A 163 -8.97 26.21 -19.96
CA TYR A 163 -7.68 25.64 -19.56
C TYR A 163 -7.82 24.15 -19.25
N TRP A 164 -8.87 23.75 -18.52
CA TRP A 164 -9.02 22.40 -18.01
C TRP A 164 -10.29 21.72 -18.50
N ASN A 165 -10.20 20.45 -18.89
CA ASN A 165 -11.36 19.59 -19.08
C ASN A 165 -11.27 18.36 -18.19
N HIS A 166 -12.42 17.89 -17.73
CA HIS A 166 -12.53 16.65 -16.96
C HIS A 166 -12.92 15.53 -17.91
N ILE A 167 -12.06 14.51 -18.00
CA ILE A 167 -12.25 13.39 -18.92
C ILE A 167 -12.58 12.14 -18.10
N PHE A 168 -13.65 11.44 -18.47
CA PHE A 168 -13.93 10.12 -17.94
C PHE A 168 -12.99 9.09 -18.58
N THR A 169 -12.37 8.24 -17.77
CA THR A 169 -11.48 7.18 -18.27
C THR A 169 -11.41 6.02 -17.30
N GLU A 170 -11.47 4.79 -17.83
CA GLU A 170 -11.26 3.56 -17.06
C GLU A 170 -9.78 3.33 -16.69
N GLU A 171 -8.85 4.11 -17.27
CA GLU A 171 -7.43 4.07 -16.95
C GLU A 171 -7.10 4.73 -15.59
N SER A 172 -8.06 5.45 -15.02
CA SER A 172 -7.98 6.06 -13.69
C SER A 172 -8.68 5.19 -12.66
N ARG A 173 -8.12 5.12 -11.45
CA ARG A 173 -8.77 4.46 -10.31
C ARG A 173 -10.07 5.16 -9.89
N PHE A 174 -10.16 6.46 -10.14
CA PHE A 174 -11.31 7.31 -9.82
C PHE A 174 -12.22 7.54 -11.03
N GLN A 175 -11.96 6.82 -12.13
CA GLN A 175 -12.69 6.90 -13.39
C GLN A 175 -12.68 8.29 -14.06
N THR A 176 -11.79 9.19 -13.63
CA THR A 176 -11.79 10.58 -14.08
C THR A 176 -10.40 11.19 -13.94
N ILE A 177 -10.04 12.03 -14.90
CA ILE A 177 -8.76 12.76 -14.95
C ILE A 177 -9.00 14.24 -15.28
N ALA A 178 -8.10 15.11 -14.84
CA ALA A 178 -8.04 16.51 -15.27
C ALA A 178 -7.07 16.64 -16.45
N TYR A 179 -7.55 17.17 -17.57
CA TYR A 179 -6.79 17.41 -18.78
C TYR A 179 -6.56 18.90 -18.99
N LEU A 180 -5.29 19.30 -19.07
CA LEU A 180 -4.86 20.66 -19.33
C LEU A 180 -4.67 20.88 -20.84
N TYR A 181 -5.44 21.80 -21.43
CA TYR A 181 -5.24 22.22 -22.81
C TYR A 181 -3.98 23.07 -22.95
N GLN A 182 -3.92 24.17 -22.19
CA GLN A 182 -2.84 25.14 -22.26
C GLN A 182 -2.83 26.01 -21.00
N THR A 183 -1.65 26.34 -20.47
CA THR A 183 -1.47 27.34 -19.41
C THR A 183 -0.04 27.90 -19.40
N TRP A 184 0.12 29.09 -18.82
CA TRP A 184 1.42 29.65 -18.41
C TRP A 184 1.70 29.30 -16.94
N TRP A 185 0.64 29.16 -16.14
CA TRP A 185 0.68 28.94 -14.70
C TRP A 185 0.15 27.53 -14.38
N LEU A 186 1.06 26.58 -14.12
CA LEU A 186 0.68 25.29 -13.55
C LEU A 186 0.97 25.31 -12.06
N GLU A 187 -0.07 25.14 -11.26
CA GLU A 187 0.03 24.98 -9.82
C GLU A 187 -1.05 24.01 -9.34
N VAL A 188 -0.59 22.94 -8.71
CA VAL A 188 -1.43 21.88 -8.14
C VAL A 188 -0.94 21.62 -6.74
N ASN A 189 -1.86 21.72 -5.77
CA ASN A 189 -1.59 21.55 -4.36
C ASN A 189 -2.50 20.46 -3.79
N GLY A 190 -1.96 19.64 -2.90
CA GLY A 190 -2.74 18.65 -2.16
C GLY A 190 -2.38 18.64 -0.68
N GLU A 191 -3.36 18.31 0.13
CA GLU A 191 -3.20 18.11 1.57
C GLU A 191 -3.85 16.79 1.99
N LEU A 192 -3.16 16.06 2.86
CA LEU A 192 -3.66 14.85 3.50
C LEU A 192 -3.35 14.90 4.99
N LYS A 193 -4.35 14.63 5.83
CA LYS A 193 -4.17 14.37 7.25
C LYS A 193 -4.55 12.92 7.54
N PHE A 194 -3.60 12.09 7.93
CA PHE A 194 -3.82 10.66 8.11
C PHE A 194 -2.85 10.06 9.14
N GLN A 195 -3.24 8.97 9.81
CA GLN A 195 -2.35 8.23 10.71
C GLN A 195 -1.65 7.13 9.89
N PHE A 196 -0.35 7.28 9.68
CA PHE A 196 0.46 6.31 8.96
C PHE A 196 1.14 5.33 9.94
N PRO A 197 1.22 4.03 9.62
CA PRO A 197 2.10 3.14 10.35
C PRO A 197 3.57 3.56 10.16
N GLU A 198 4.41 3.16 11.11
CA GLU A 198 5.86 3.39 11.05
C GLU A 198 6.46 2.86 9.75
N GLY A 199 7.39 3.62 9.18
CA GLY A 199 8.05 3.26 7.94
C GLY A 199 8.39 4.45 7.05
N ARG A 200 8.93 4.14 5.86
CA ARG A 200 9.25 5.12 4.82
C ARG A 200 8.23 5.03 3.71
N TYR A 201 7.79 6.18 3.22
CA TYR A 201 6.78 6.29 2.18
C TYR A 201 7.27 7.21 1.07
N SER A 202 6.99 6.83 -0.17
CA SER A 202 7.24 7.64 -1.36
C SER A 202 5.95 8.26 -1.86
N VAL A 203 6.03 9.50 -2.32
CA VAL A 203 4.92 10.24 -2.93
C VAL A 203 5.16 10.38 -4.43
N PHE A 204 4.13 10.14 -5.23
CA PHE A 204 4.17 10.26 -6.68
C PHE A 204 2.96 11.01 -7.24
N PHE A 205 3.16 11.85 -8.25
CA PHE A 205 2.06 12.30 -9.12
C PHE A 205 1.94 11.36 -10.32
N ARG A 206 0.76 10.77 -10.51
CA ARG A 206 0.45 10.00 -11.71
C ARG A 206 0.00 10.95 -12.83
N LEU A 207 0.88 11.16 -13.80
CA LEU A 207 0.68 12.09 -14.91
C LEU A 207 0.79 11.37 -16.26
N HIS A 208 0.23 11.97 -17.30
CA HIS A 208 0.34 11.48 -18.67
C HIS A 208 0.34 12.64 -19.65
N LEU A 209 1.26 12.63 -20.62
CA LEU A 209 1.31 13.63 -21.68
C LEU A 209 0.54 13.15 -22.91
N GLY A 210 -0.46 13.92 -23.31
CA GLY A 210 -1.37 13.66 -24.42
C GLY A 210 -2.79 13.35 -23.95
N LYS A 211 -3.75 13.51 -24.85
CA LYS A 211 -5.17 13.29 -24.59
C LYS A 211 -5.51 11.81 -24.79
N PRO A 212 -5.95 11.08 -23.74
CA PRO A 212 -6.40 9.72 -23.89
C PRO A 212 -7.74 9.66 -24.64
N SER A 213 -7.89 8.66 -25.49
CA SER A 213 -9.11 8.38 -26.24
C SER A 213 -9.24 6.88 -26.50
N LYS A 214 -10.46 6.43 -26.80
CA LYS A 214 -10.72 5.07 -27.25
C LYS A 214 -11.15 5.10 -28.71
N ARG A 215 -10.50 4.30 -29.56
CA ARG A 215 -10.91 4.09 -30.95
C ARG A 215 -11.08 2.59 -31.19
N LEU A 216 -12.28 2.15 -31.54
CA LEU A 216 -12.61 0.73 -31.76
C LEU A 216 -12.19 -0.17 -30.57
N GLY A 217 -12.42 0.30 -29.33
CA GLY A 217 -12.06 -0.42 -28.11
C GLY A 217 -10.56 -0.43 -27.76
N ARG A 218 -9.69 0.09 -28.63
CA ARG A 218 -8.24 0.20 -28.36
C ARG A 218 -7.91 1.56 -27.74
N ARG A 219 -6.95 1.56 -26.83
CA ARG A 219 -6.37 2.78 -26.23
C ARG A 219 -5.60 3.54 -27.32
N VAL A 220 -5.93 4.81 -27.50
CA VAL A 220 -5.23 5.72 -28.41
C VAL A 220 -4.92 7.02 -27.65
N CYS A 221 -3.75 7.60 -27.92
CA CYS A 221 -3.36 8.89 -27.35
C CYS A 221 -3.13 9.89 -28.48
N ASN A 222 -3.76 11.06 -28.39
CA ASN A 222 -3.41 12.21 -29.23
C ASN A 222 -2.38 13.08 -28.51
N THR A 223 -1.20 13.24 -29.10
CA THR A 223 -0.10 14.04 -28.56
C THR A 223 0.06 15.41 -29.22
N GLU A 224 -0.78 15.79 -30.18
CA GLU A 224 -0.69 17.07 -30.93
C GLU A 224 -0.74 18.30 -30.02
N GLN A 225 -1.44 18.22 -28.88
CA GLN A 225 -1.55 19.33 -27.93
C GLN A 225 -0.42 19.36 -26.89
N VAL A 226 0.50 18.40 -26.92
CA VAL A 226 1.63 18.33 -25.98
C VAL A 226 2.72 19.31 -26.40
N HIS A 227 3.01 20.30 -25.56
CA HIS A 227 4.05 21.30 -25.82
C HIS A 227 4.55 21.94 -24.51
N GLY A 228 5.76 22.52 -24.52
CA GLY A 228 6.31 23.38 -23.47
C GLY A 228 6.88 22.68 -22.23
N TRP A 229 6.66 21.38 -22.05
CA TRP A 229 7.12 20.63 -20.86
C TRP A 229 8.63 20.34 -20.83
N ASP A 230 9.31 20.49 -21.96
CA ASP A 230 10.74 20.27 -22.18
C ASP A 230 11.57 21.55 -22.00
N ILE A 231 10.94 22.72 -21.89
CA ILE A 231 11.64 24.01 -21.79
C ILE A 231 12.14 24.26 -20.36
N LYS A 232 11.32 23.98 -19.35
CA LYS A 232 11.70 24.08 -17.93
C LYS A 232 11.19 22.88 -17.14
N PRO A 233 11.95 22.43 -16.12
CA PRO A 233 11.52 21.31 -15.30
C PRO A 233 10.34 21.71 -14.43
N VAL A 234 9.46 20.74 -14.20
CA VAL A 234 8.41 20.85 -13.19
C VAL A 234 9.02 20.65 -11.82
N ARG A 235 8.59 21.47 -10.86
CA ARG A 235 8.99 21.40 -9.46
C ARG A 235 7.94 20.66 -8.65
N PHE A 236 8.39 19.66 -7.92
CA PHE A 236 7.61 18.92 -6.96
C PHE A 236 8.08 19.27 -5.56
N GLN A 237 7.15 19.44 -4.63
CA GLN A 237 7.48 19.67 -3.22
C GLN A 237 6.66 18.76 -2.32
N LEU A 238 7.26 18.36 -1.20
CA LEU A 238 6.63 17.62 -0.12
C LEU A 238 7.01 18.27 1.21
N LYS A 239 6.01 18.53 2.04
CA LYS A 239 6.13 19.09 3.39
C LYS A 239 5.32 18.24 4.35
N THR A 240 5.86 18.01 5.54
CA THR A 240 5.23 17.24 6.59
C THR A 240 5.05 18.07 7.87
N SER A 241 4.19 17.62 8.78
CA SER A 241 3.97 18.30 10.08
C SER A 241 5.16 18.23 11.03
N ASP A 242 6.07 17.27 10.84
CA ASP A 242 7.31 17.13 11.62
C ASP A 242 8.51 17.83 10.94
N ASN A 243 8.22 18.81 10.07
CA ASN A 243 9.20 19.68 9.41
C ASN A 243 10.13 18.98 8.40
N GLN A 244 9.81 17.78 7.91
CA GLN A 244 10.48 17.24 6.72
C GLN A 244 10.05 18.05 5.50
N HIS A 245 11.04 18.45 4.68
CA HIS A 245 10.82 19.20 3.46
C HIS A 245 11.70 18.66 2.35
N ILE A 246 11.07 18.28 1.24
CA ILE A 246 11.75 17.76 0.06
C ILE A 246 11.26 18.53 -1.15
N GLU A 247 12.21 18.91 -1.99
CA GLU A 247 11.95 19.49 -3.30
C GLU A 247 12.71 18.67 -4.34
N SER A 248 12.01 18.33 -5.43
CA SER A 248 12.61 17.67 -6.59
C SER A 248 12.16 18.36 -7.87
N LYS A 249 12.96 18.25 -8.92
CA LYS A 249 12.68 18.85 -10.22
C LYS A 249 12.94 17.82 -11.30
N CYS A 250 12.03 17.71 -12.26
CA CYS A 250 12.25 16.88 -13.44
C CYS A 250 11.45 17.41 -14.64
N PHE A 251 11.90 17.06 -15.83
CA PHE A 251 11.16 17.32 -17.06
C PHE A 251 10.05 16.28 -17.20
N LEU A 252 8.87 16.70 -17.64
CA LEU A 252 7.83 15.74 -18.01
C LEU A 252 8.17 15.20 -19.40
N GLY A 253 8.37 13.89 -19.49
CA GLY A 253 8.71 13.19 -20.72
C GLY A 253 7.73 12.05 -21.01
N SER A 254 8.05 11.28 -22.05
CA SER A 254 7.29 10.08 -22.45
C SER A 254 5.81 10.32 -22.83
N PRO A 255 5.52 11.09 -23.89
CA PRO A 255 4.16 11.21 -24.44
C PRO A 255 3.49 9.86 -24.70
N GLY A 256 2.20 9.76 -24.39
CA GLY A 256 1.38 8.56 -24.61
C GLY A 256 1.43 7.52 -23.50
N ASN A 257 2.28 7.69 -22.47
CA ASN A 257 2.42 6.76 -21.36
C ASN A 257 2.06 7.39 -20.02
N TRP A 258 1.44 6.61 -19.14
CA TRP A 258 1.21 7.01 -17.74
C TRP A 258 2.50 6.82 -16.96
N VAL A 259 2.92 7.86 -16.26
CA VAL A 259 4.17 7.89 -15.49
C VAL A 259 3.86 8.35 -14.07
N ASN A 260 4.41 7.65 -13.09
CA ASN A 260 4.39 8.05 -11.69
C ASN A 260 5.63 8.90 -11.42
N TYR A 261 5.48 10.22 -11.48
CA TYR A 261 6.56 11.16 -11.22
C TYR A 261 6.83 11.27 -9.73
N TYR A 262 8.06 10.92 -9.34
CA TYR A 262 8.51 10.93 -7.96
C TYR A 262 8.59 12.36 -7.39
N VAL A 263 8.00 12.56 -6.22
CA VAL A 263 8.02 13.83 -5.48
C VAL A 263 9.13 13.82 -4.45
N GLY A 264 9.13 12.79 -3.59
CA GLY A 264 9.97 12.71 -2.41
C GLY A 264 9.54 11.59 -1.47
N ASP A 265 10.42 11.26 -0.53
CA ASP A 265 10.21 10.24 0.49
C ASP A 265 10.04 10.88 1.86
N PHE A 266 9.09 10.43 2.67
CA PHE A 266 9.01 10.84 4.08
C PHE A 266 9.06 9.63 4.99
N THR A 267 9.56 9.84 6.20
CA THR A 267 9.63 8.79 7.23
C THR A 267 8.65 9.06 8.35
N ILE A 268 8.03 8.01 8.87
CA ILE A 268 7.23 8.05 10.08
C ILE A 268 8.01 7.27 11.14
N GLY A 269 8.52 7.98 12.15
CA GLY A 269 9.20 7.35 13.28
C GLY A 269 8.24 6.73 14.28
N SER A 270 8.77 5.92 15.20
CA SER A 270 7.99 5.14 16.17
C SER A 270 7.09 6.04 17.05
N SER A 271 7.57 7.23 17.44
CA SER A 271 6.78 8.23 18.19
C SER A 271 5.65 8.88 17.39
N GLY A 272 5.74 8.88 16.06
CA GLY A 272 4.75 9.49 15.16
C GLY A 272 3.63 8.54 14.71
N SER A 273 3.80 7.22 14.87
CA SER A 273 2.89 6.18 14.36
C SER A 273 1.45 6.24 14.89
N ASN A 274 1.27 6.82 16.09
CA ASN A 274 -0.04 7.02 16.72
C ASN A 274 -0.59 8.44 16.53
N SER A 275 0.14 9.31 15.84
CA SER A 275 -0.25 10.71 15.60
C SER A 275 -0.79 10.91 14.18
N LEU A 276 -1.65 11.92 14.02
CA LEU A 276 -2.10 12.35 12.70
C LEU A 276 -1.01 13.14 11.98
N MET A 277 -0.43 12.55 10.93
CA MET A 277 0.52 13.20 10.05
C MET A 277 -0.20 14.11 9.06
N LYS A 278 0.22 15.37 8.96
CA LYS A 278 -0.25 16.29 7.93
C LYS A 278 0.80 16.38 6.82
N LEU A 279 0.43 15.91 5.64
CA LEU A 279 1.23 15.98 4.41
C LEU A 279 0.69 17.09 3.52
N LYS A 280 1.59 17.91 3.00
CA LYS A 280 1.33 18.85 1.90
C LYS A 280 2.26 18.51 0.75
N PHE A 281 1.72 18.38 -0.44
CA PHE A 281 2.52 18.11 -1.63
C PHE A 281 2.04 18.98 -2.79
N SER A 282 2.95 19.33 -3.68
CA SER A 282 2.63 20.20 -4.81
C SER A 282 3.40 19.82 -6.07
N LEU A 283 2.81 20.23 -7.19
CA LEU A 283 3.33 20.14 -8.56
C LEU A 283 3.20 21.55 -9.15
N THR A 284 4.33 22.18 -9.47
CA THR A 284 4.37 23.57 -9.92
C THR A 284 5.30 23.77 -11.10
N GLN A 285 4.84 24.52 -12.09
CA GLN A 285 5.67 25.11 -13.13
C GLN A 285 5.02 26.44 -13.50
N ILE A 286 5.50 27.50 -12.85
CA ILE A 286 5.02 28.86 -13.09
C ILE A 286 6.03 29.52 -14.01
N ASP A 287 5.63 29.76 -15.26
CA ASP A 287 6.49 30.38 -16.25
C ASP A 287 5.67 31.19 -17.25
N CYS A 288 5.97 32.49 -17.33
CA CYS A 288 5.32 33.41 -18.27
C CYS A 288 6.12 33.57 -19.57
N THR A 289 7.13 32.74 -19.84
CA THR A 289 7.95 32.80 -21.07
C THR A 289 7.48 31.86 -22.17
N HIS A 290 6.72 30.81 -21.84
CA HIS A 290 6.15 29.87 -22.80
C HIS A 290 4.84 29.26 -22.28
N THR A 291 3.98 28.85 -23.20
CA THR A 291 2.79 28.05 -22.88
C THR A 291 3.14 26.57 -22.78
N LYS A 292 2.39 25.84 -21.95
CA LYS A 292 2.47 24.39 -21.87
C LYS A 292 1.09 23.75 -21.84
N GLY A 293 0.96 22.57 -22.42
CA GLY A 293 -0.34 21.96 -22.68
C GLY A 293 -0.30 20.46 -22.92
N GLY A 294 -1.47 19.83 -22.96
CA GLY A 294 -1.61 18.39 -23.18
C GLY A 294 -1.24 17.53 -21.96
N LEU A 295 -1.38 18.04 -20.74
CA LEU A 295 -1.10 17.27 -19.51
C LEU A 295 -2.37 16.66 -18.93
N CYS A 296 -2.36 15.35 -18.69
CA CYS A 296 -3.33 14.65 -17.87
C CYS A 296 -2.81 14.49 -16.44
N LEU A 297 -3.62 14.91 -15.47
CA LEU A 297 -3.42 14.67 -14.05
C LEU A 297 -4.50 13.70 -13.57
N ASP A 298 -4.08 12.54 -13.05
CA ASP A 298 -4.99 11.52 -12.52
C ASP A 298 -5.10 11.60 -11.00
N SER A 299 -3.99 11.31 -10.31
CA SER A 299 -3.97 11.17 -8.86
C SER A 299 -2.57 11.34 -8.28
N VAL A 300 -2.52 11.56 -6.97
CA VAL A 300 -1.30 11.38 -6.17
C VAL A 300 -1.33 10.03 -5.50
N LEU A 301 -0.22 9.30 -5.59
CA LEU A 301 -0.02 7.99 -4.97
C LEU A 301 0.96 8.13 -3.81
N ILE A 302 0.64 7.49 -2.69
CA ILE A 302 1.53 7.35 -1.54
C ILE A 302 1.71 5.86 -1.32
N GLN A 303 2.95 5.39 -1.35
CA GLN A 303 3.24 3.96 -1.26
C GLN A 303 4.40 3.72 -0.29
N PRO A 304 4.45 2.56 0.39
CA PRO A 304 5.61 2.17 1.17
C PRO A 304 6.83 2.13 0.25
N SER A 305 7.90 2.79 0.67
CA SER A 305 9.21 2.65 0.03
C SER A 305 9.94 1.47 0.67
N PRO A 306 10.59 0.60 -0.10
CA PRO A 306 11.56 -0.31 0.48
C PRO A 306 12.62 0.51 1.22
N LEU A 307 12.97 0.09 2.44
CA LEU A 307 14.15 0.57 3.11
C LEU A 307 15.35 0.14 2.25
N ALA A 308 16.25 1.07 1.94
CA ALA A 308 17.56 0.70 1.41
C ALA A 308 18.34 0.05 2.55
N ASN A 309 18.14 -1.27 2.71
CA ASN A 309 18.85 -2.30 3.49
C ASN A 309 17.88 -3.51 3.45
N GLU A 310 18.08 -4.59 2.70
CA GLU A 310 19.26 -5.43 2.57
C GLU A 310 19.40 -5.89 1.10
N ALA A 311 20.50 -5.53 0.44
CA ALA A 311 21.05 -6.41 -0.59
C ALA A 311 21.47 -7.69 0.15
N LYS A 312 20.78 -8.79 -0.14
CA LYS A 312 21.21 -10.14 0.24
C LYS A 312 22.57 -10.46 -0.36
#